data_AF-A0A7Y8DHT2-F1
#
_entry.id   AF-A0A7Y8DHT2-F1
#
_cell.length_a   1.000
_cell.length_b   1.000
_cell.length_c   1.000
_cell.angle_alpha   90.00
_cell.angle_beta   90.00
_cell.angle_gamma   90.00
#
_symmetry.space_group_name_H-M   'P 1'
#
loop_
_entity.id
_entity.type
_entity.pdbx_description
1 polymer ?
#
loop_
_entity_poly.entity_id
_entity_poly.type
_entity_poly.pdbx_seq_one_letter_code
_entity_poly.pdbx_strand_id
1 'polypeptide(L)'
;MTSDRLTLSSLQRIAGKKLGDNPTFNSAILLARALAQRPRLIDAITDQEGYITRESLSKAERVVFGNSDPGAFSPDPFHAKSNAELVQVFKVMFTELRDRSRDRKGFFELIGYVNIELLVAMSKDPDELDGQGQPVLDPVTGLARKKYDEQQVYMAKNIVDRPGLLQSLESAHGGGRRMFGSHHQEGWLSNKSLDRWLEHQKVR
;
A
#
# COMPACT_ATOMS: atom_id res chain seq x y z
N MET A 1 25.46 -8.34 21.95
CA MET A 1 24.85 -9.09 20.83
C MET A 1 24.65 -8.11 19.70
N THR A 2 25.53 -8.13 18.70
CA THR A 2 25.48 -7.23 17.54
C THR A 2 24.23 -7.55 16.73
N SER A 3 23.39 -6.55 16.54
CA SER A 3 22.00 -6.66 16.09
C SER A 3 21.85 -7.24 14.68
N ASP A 4 21.07 -8.31 14.54
CA ASP A 4 20.56 -8.92 13.30
C ASP A 4 19.70 -7.93 12.49
N ARG A 5 20.32 -6.91 11.90
CA ARG A 5 19.63 -5.87 11.12
C ARG A 5 20.21 -5.83 9.71
N LEU A 6 19.43 -6.28 8.73
CA LEU A 6 19.76 -6.17 7.31
C LEU A 6 19.05 -4.96 6.71
N THR A 7 19.75 -4.12 5.95
CA THR A 7 19.12 -3.02 5.21
C THR A 7 18.80 -3.43 3.77
N LEU A 8 17.82 -2.76 3.16
CA LEU A 8 17.51 -2.96 1.73
C LEU A 8 18.74 -2.72 0.84
N SER A 9 19.53 -1.68 1.11
CA SER A 9 20.78 -1.42 0.37
C SER A 9 21.79 -2.55 0.50
N SER A 10 21.84 -3.22 1.65
CA SER A 10 22.72 -4.39 1.83
C SER A 10 22.21 -5.59 1.04
N LEU A 11 20.89 -5.81 0.99
CA LEU A 11 20.26 -6.84 0.17
C LEU A 11 20.51 -6.60 -1.32
N GLN A 12 20.36 -5.36 -1.80
CA GLN A 12 20.68 -4.98 -3.18
C GLN A 12 22.16 -5.20 -3.50
N ARG A 13 23.06 -4.87 -2.57
CA ARG A 13 24.50 -5.13 -2.72
C ARG A 13 24.80 -6.62 -2.86
N ILE A 14 24.10 -7.49 -2.12
CA ILE A 14 24.23 -8.94 -2.24
C ILE A 14 23.69 -9.43 -3.58
N ALA A 15 22.53 -8.92 -4.00
CA ALA A 15 21.89 -9.28 -5.28
C ALA A 15 22.80 -8.96 -6.49
N GLY A 16 23.57 -7.87 -6.41
CA GLY A 16 24.52 -7.44 -7.45
C GLY A 16 25.81 -8.25 -7.53
N LYS A 17 26.08 -9.17 -6.59
CA LYS A 17 27.31 -9.99 -6.63
C LYS A 17 27.25 -11.05 -7.73
N LYS A 18 28.44 -11.45 -8.22
CA LYS A 18 28.59 -12.57 -9.16
C LYS A 18 28.51 -13.90 -8.40
N LEU A 19 27.96 -14.91 -9.06
CA LEU A 19 28.04 -16.29 -8.58
C LEU A 19 29.49 -16.76 -8.68
N GLY A 20 29.91 -17.61 -7.74
CA GLY A 20 31.24 -18.20 -7.71
C GLY A 20 31.18 -19.67 -7.28
N ASP A 21 32.26 -20.17 -6.71
CA ASP A 21 32.38 -21.61 -6.42
C ASP A 21 31.74 -22.05 -5.08
N ASN A 22 31.23 -21.10 -4.28
CA ASN A 22 30.61 -21.40 -2.99
C ASN A 22 29.06 -21.50 -3.12
N PRO A 23 28.48 -22.70 -2.94
CA PRO A 23 27.03 -22.90 -3.10
C PRO A 23 26.18 -22.08 -2.13
N THR A 24 26.58 -21.99 -0.85
CA THR A 24 25.85 -21.23 0.17
C THR A 24 25.79 -19.74 -0.19
N PHE A 25 26.91 -19.20 -0.65
CA PHE A 25 26.97 -17.80 -1.07
C PHE A 25 26.13 -17.56 -2.33
N ASN A 26 26.16 -18.50 -3.28
CA ASN A 26 25.31 -18.45 -4.47
C ASN A 26 23.82 -18.46 -4.10
N SER A 27 23.40 -19.32 -3.17
CA SER A 27 22.02 -19.34 -2.68
C SER A 27 21.61 -18.01 -2.05
N ALA A 28 22.48 -17.38 -1.26
CA ALA A 28 22.21 -16.07 -0.68
C ALA A 28 22.08 -14.97 -1.75
N ILE A 29 22.92 -15.00 -2.80
CA ILE A 29 22.82 -14.08 -3.94
C ILE A 29 21.50 -14.27 -4.68
N LEU A 30 21.14 -15.51 -4.99
CA LEU A 30 19.89 -15.83 -5.69
C LEU A 30 18.66 -15.41 -4.88
N LEU A 31 18.66 -15.66 -3.57
CA LEU A 31 17.61 -15.18 -2.68
C LEU A 31 17.52 -13.65 -2.68
N ALA A 32 18.65 -12.95 -2.55
CA ALA A 32 18.66 -11.48 -2.58
C ALA A 32 18.15 -10.92 -3.90
N ARG A 33 18.50 -11.53 -5.05
CA ARG A 33 17.96 -11.15 -6.37
C ARG A 33 16.45 -11.36 -6.43
N ALA A 34 15.99 -12.51 -5.96
CA ALA A 34 14.59 -12.88 -5.96
C ALA A 34 13.75 -11.97 -5.04
N LEU A 35 14.32 -11.50 -3.92
CA LEU A 35 13.68 -10.53 -3.03
C LEU A 35 13.68 -9.12 -3.64
N ALA A 36 14.78 -8.69 -4.26
CA ALA A 36 14.88 -7.37 -4.89
C ALA A 36 13.88 -7.16 -6.04
N GLN A 37 13.44 -8.25 -6.68
CA GLN A 37 12.41 -8.23 -7.73
C GLN A 37 10.97 -8.22 -7.18
N ARG A 38 10.78 -8.29 -5.86
CA ARG A 38 9.46 -8.41 -5.22
C ARG A 38 9.22 -7.24 -4.27
N PRO A 39 8.94 -6.03 -4.78
CA PRO A 39 8.89 -4.83 -3.95
C PRO A 39 7.78 -4.88 -2.88
N ARG A 40 6.62 -5.49 -3.18
CA ARG A 40 5.56 -5.72 -2.18
C ARG A 40 6.06 -6.57 -1.00
N LEU A 41 6.88 -7.60 -1.27
CA LEU A 41 7.45 -8.43 -0.22
C LEU A 41 8.48 -7.65 0.59
N ILE A 42 9.34 -6.87 -0.07
CA ILE A 42 10.30 -5.97 0.59
C ILE A 42 9.57 -5.02 1.56
N ASP A 43 8.48 -4.39 1.10
CA ASP A 43 7.69 -3.48 1.93
C ASP A 43 7.10 -4.18 3.17
N ALA A 44 6.77 -5.46 3.07
CA ALA A 44 6.19 -6.22 4.16
C ALA A 44 7.22 -6.74 5.17
N ILE A 45 8.43 -7.11 4.72
CA ILE A 45 9.50 -7.63 5.58
C ILE A 45 10.38 -6.53 6.18
N THR A 46 10.22 -5.29 5.75
CA THR A 46 10.97 -4.14 6.26
C THR A 46 10.18 -3.46 7.37
N ASP A 47 10.84 -3.19 8.50
CA ASP A 47 10.21 -2.51 9.64
C ASP A 47 10.06 -0.99 9.43
N GLN A 48 9.49 -0.33 10.44
CA GLN A 48 9.30 1.11 10.46
C GLN A 48 10.61 1.91 10.58
N GLU A 49 11.76 1.29 10.81
CA GLU A 49 13.07 1.93 10.80
C GLU A 49 13.84 1.69 9.48
N GLY A 50 13.34 0.81 8.61
CA GLY A 50 14.00 0.46 7.35
C GLY A 50 14.89 -0.78 7.45
N TYR A 51 14.76 -1.57 8.51
CA TYR A 51 15.51 -2.80 8.72
C TYR A 51 14.66 -4.05 8.46
N ILE A 52 15.31 -5.08 7.95
CA ILE A 52 14.80 -6.45 7.92
C ILE A 52 15.37 -7.14 9.16
N THR A 53 14.48 -7.51 10.07
CA THR A 53 14.78 -8.14 11.35
C THR A 53 14.06 -9.49 11.44
N ARG A 54 14.43 -10.33 12.40
CA ARG A 54 13.69 -11.57 12.65
C ARG A 54 12.21 -11.30 12.97
N GLU A 55 11.95 -10.25 13.75
CA GLU A 55 10.59 -9.86 14.11
C GLU A 55 9.79 -9.36 12.90
N SER A 56 10.39 -8.54 12.03
CA SER A 56 9.70 -8.06 10.83
C SER A 56 9.39 -9.22 9.87
N LEU A 57 10.28 -10.20 9.75
CA LEU A 57 10.05 -11.43 9.00
C LEU A 57 8.92 -12.27 9.60
N SER A 58 8.93 -12.52 10.91
CA SER A 58 7.85 -13.26 11.59
C SER A 58 6.51 -12.54 11.52
N LYS A 59 6.52 -11.20 11.50
CA LYS A 59 5.31 -10.42 11.27
C LYS A 59 4.82 -10.61 9.84
N ALA A 60 5.71 -10.46 8.85
CA ALA A 60 5.41 -10.60 7.42
C ALA A 60 4.85 -11.98 7.07
N GLU A 61 5.37 -13.05 7.68
CA GLU A 61 4.87 -14.42 7.49
C GLU A 61 3.36 -14.55 7.75
N ARG A 62 2.83 -13.83 8.74
CA ARG A 62 1.42 -13.92 9.15
C ARG A 62 0.46 -13.13 8.26
N VAL A 63 0.99 -12.24 7.44
CA VAL A 63 0.21 -11.14 6.82
C VAL A 63 0.44 -11.03 5.30
N VAL A 64 1.57 -11.51 4.79
CA VAL A 64 1.83 -11.56 3.36
C VAL A 64 1.16 -12.81 2.79
N PHE A 65 -0.02 -12.61 2.21
CA PHE A 65 -0.72 -13.66 1.49
C PHE A 65 -0.56 -13.50 -0.03
N GLY A 66 -0.40 -14.63 -0.72
CA GLY A 66 -0.33 -14.72 -2.17
C GLY A 66 1.08 -14.56 -2.76
N ASN A 67 1.18 -14.70 -4.08
CA ASN A 67 2.44 -14.60 -4.81
C ASN A 67 2.72 -13.13 -5.18
N SER A 68 3.88 -12.60 -4.76
CA SER A 68 4.32 -11.24 -5.09
C SER A 68 5.31 -11.20 -6.26
N ASP A 69 5.50 -12.32 -6.96
CA ASP A 69 6.33 -12.41 -8.15
C ASP A 69 5.70 -11.63 -9.31
N PRO A 70 6.42 -10.66 -9.92
CA PRO A 70 5.90 -9.92 -11.07
C PRO A 70 5.54 -10.77 -12.29
N GLY A 71 6.11 -11.97 -12.42
CA GLY A 71 5.82 -12.91 -13.51
C GLY A 71 4.65 -13.84 -13.22
N ALA A 72 4.09 -13.82 -12.01
CA ALA A 72 2.94 -14.65 -11.67
C ALA A 72 1.65 -14.03 -12.22
N PHE A 73 0.76 -14.88 -12.75
CA PHE A 73 -0.58 -14.43 -13.08
C PHE A 73 -1.35 -14.07 -11.80
N SER A 74 -1.98 -12.90 -11.78
CA SER A 74 -2.83 -12.45 -10.70
C SER A 74 -3.92 -11.53 -11.26
N PRO A 75 -5.17 -11.68 -10.82
CA PRO A 75 -6.24 -10.74 -11.16
C PRO A 75 -6.07 -9.39 -10.47
N ASP A 76 -5.32 -9.34 -9.35
CA ASP A 76 -4.98 -8.09 -8.66
C ASP A 76 -3.85 -7.36 -9.44
N PRO A 77 -4.11 -6.18 -10.03
CA PRO A 77 -3.12 -5.42 -10.77
C PRO A 77 -2.01 -4.82 -9.89
N PHE A 78 -2.19 -4.85 -8.57
CA PHE A 78 -1.23 -4.34 -7.58
C PHE A 78 -0.39 -5.44 -6.94
N HIS A 79 -0.63 -6.73 -7.23
CA HIS A 79 -0.01 -7.85 -6.51
C HIS A 79 1.54 -7.80 -6.45
N ALA A 80 2.18 -7.27 -7.50
CA ALA A 80 3.63 -7.11 -7.61
C ALA A 80 4.11 -5.67 -7.38
N LYS A 81 3.20 -4.71 -7.17
CA LYS A 81 3.53 -3.28 -6.99
C LYS A 81 3.91 -2.99 -5.54
N SER A 82 4.87 -2.09 -5.36
CA SER A 82 5.21 -1.51 -4.05
C SER A 82 4.03 -0.74 -3.44
N ASN A 83 4.12 -0.49 -2.14
CA ASN A 83 3.22 0.40 -1.43
C ASN A 83 3.28 1.82 -2.00
N ALA A 84 4.47 2.29 -2.42
CA ALA A 84 4.63 3.60 -3.03
C ALA A 84 3.89 3.74 -4.36
N GLU A 85 4.01 2.74 -5.24
CA GLU A 85 3.27 2.71 -6.51
C GLU A 85 1.76 2.62 -6.28
N LEU A 86 1.31 1.82 -5.32
CA LEU A 86 -0.10 1.72 -4.95
C LEU A 86 -0.65 3.06 -4.42
N VAL A 87 0.07 3.73 -3.51
CA VAL A 87 -0.35 5.02 -2.95
C VAL A 87 -0.34 6.11 -4.03
N GLN A 88 0.55 6.02 -5.02
CA GLN A 88 0.54 6.92 -6.17
C GLN A 88 -0.73 6.74 -7.03
N VAL A 89 -1.19 5.50 -7.23
CA VAL A 89 -2.48 5.23 -7.90
C VAL A 89 -3.65 5.75 -7.06
N PHE A 90 -3.62 5.52 -5.74
CA PHE A 90 -4.64 6.06 -4.84
C PHE A 90 -4.72 7.58 -4.87
N LYS A 91 -3.58 8.25 -4.94
CA LYS A 91 -3.53 9.72 -5.06
C LYS A 91 -4.19 10.23 -6.35
N VAL A 92 -4.09 9.49 -7.46
CA VAL A 92 -4.79 9.85 -8.71
C VAL A 92 -6.31 9.72 -8.53
N MET A 93 -6.78 8.62 -7.93
CA MET A 93 -8.21 8.38 -7.68
C MET A 93 -8.78 9.23 -6.53
N PHE A 94 -7.92 9.90 -5.75
CA PHE A 94 -8.32 10.66 -4.57
C PHE A 94 -9.41 11.70 -4.86
N THR A 95 -9.35 12.36 -6.03
CA THR A 95 -10.32 13.39 -6.40
C THR A 95 -11.74 12.84 -6.60
N GLU A 96 -11.84 11.57 -7.03
CA GLU A 96 -13.12 10.87 -7.25
C GLU A 96 -13.69 10.35 -5.92
N LEU A 97 -12.82 9.87 -5.03
CA LEU A 97 -13.20 9.23 -3.77
C LEU A 97 -13.40 10.20 -2.60
N ARG A 98 -12.92 11.44 -2.70
CA ARG A 98 -12.97 12.38 -1.57
C ARG A 98 -14.39 12.84 -1.27
N ASP A 99 -14.65 13.05 0.01
CA ASP A 99 -15.85 13.71 0.47
C ASP A 99 -15.69 15.23 0.32
N ARG A 100 -16.29 15.78 -0.74
CA ARG A 100 -16.24 17.22 -1.03
C ARG A 100 -16.86 18.08 0.07
N SER A 101 -17.76 17.55 0.90
CA SER A 101 -18.33 18.28 2.04
C SER A 101 -17.32 18.47 3.17
N ARG A 102 -16.26 17.65 3.21
CA ARG A 102 -15.16 17.71 4.18
C ARG A 102 -13.96 18.49 3.67
N ASP A 103 -13.96 18.90 2.40
CA ASP A 103 -12.88 19.67 1.81
C ASP A 103 -12.65 20.97 2.60
N ARG A 104 -11.40 21.22 3.01
CA ARG A 104 -10.99 22.48 3.64
C ARG A 104 -10.22 23.32 2.64
N LYS A 105 -10.64 24.58 2.49
CA LYS A 105 -9.91 25.59 1.72
C LYS A 105 -9.09 26.43 2.69
N GLY A 106 -7.77 26.27 2.67
CA GLY A 106 -6.83 27.22 3.27
C GLY A 106 -6.49 28.34 2.29
N PHE A 107 -5.72 29.33 2.74
CA PHE A 107 -5.35 30.53 1.94
C PHE A 107 -4.71 30.20 0.58
N PHE A 108 -4.10 29.03 0.39
CA PHE A 108 -3.56 28.57 -0.91
C PHE A 108 -3.68 27.05 -1.16
N GLU A 109 -4.42 26.31 -0.32
CA GLU A 109 -4.44 24.84 -0.40
C GLU A 109 -5.84 24.28 -0.26
N LEU A 110 -6.18 23.34 -1.16
CA LEU A 110 -7.34 22.47 -1.02
C LEU A 110 -6.90 21.17 -0.33
N ILE A 111 -7.42 20.95 0.87
CA ILE A 111 -7.21 19.72 1.61
C ILE A 111 -8.49 18.89 1.50
N GLY A 112 -8.40 17.81 0.74
CA GLY A 112 -9.50 16.85 0.60
C GLY A 112 -9.30 15.66 1.52
N TYR A 113 -10.41 14.99 1.84
CA TYR A 113 -10.41 13.85 2.76
C TYR A 113 -11.18 12.67 2.15
N VAL A 114 -10.61 11.48 2.28
CA VAL A 114 -11.27 10.19 1.97
C VAL A 114 -11.54 9.47 3.28
N ASN A 115 -12.78 8.99 3.46
CA ASN A 115 -13.14 8.20 4.64
C ASN A 115 -12.50 6.81 4.54
N ILE A 116 -11.86 6.35 5.60
CA ILE A 116 -11.28 5.00 5.67
C ILE A 116 -12.38 3.94 5.60
N GLU A 117 -13.55 4.18 6.18
CA GLU A 117 -14.69 3.26 6.09
C GLU A 117 -15.18 3.08 4.65
N LEU A 118 -15.05 4.12 3.81
CA LEU A 118 -15.34 4.01 2.38
C LEU A 118 -14.36 3.01 1.72
N LEU A 119 -13.07 3.10 2.02
CA LEU A 119 -12.07 2.16 1.50
C LEU A 119 -12.33 0.72 1.99
N VAL A 120 -12.72 0.55 3.26
CA VAL A 120 -13.11 -0.75 3.83
C VAL A 120 -14.39 -1.29 3.21
N ALA A 121 -15.34 -0.43 2.83
CA ALA A 121 -16.54 -0.85 2.12
C ALA A 121 -16.21 -1.24 0.68
N MET A 122 -15.39 -0.46 -0.02
CA MET A 122 -14.95 -0.74 -1.39
C MET A 122 -14.15 -2.04 -1.48
N SER A 123 -13.29 -2.34 -0.51
CA SER A 123 -12.46 -3.56 -0.51
C SER A 123 -13.27 -4.86 -0.43
N LYS A 124 -14.52 -4.78 0.01
CA LYS A 124 -15.47 -5.90 0.07
C LYS A 124 -16.19 -6.16 -1.25
N ASP A 125 -15.92 -5.37 -2.28
CA ASP A 125 -16.53 -5.48 -3.61
C ASP A 125 -18.08 -5.54 -3.59
N PRO A 126 -18.73 -4.52 -3.00
CA PRO A 126 -20.18 -4.53 -2.83
C PRO A 126 -20.89 -4.39 -4.17
N ASP A 127 -22.05 -5.02 -4.26
CA ASP A 127 -22.95 -4.85 -5.40
C ASP A 127 -23.60 -3.46 -5.36
N GLU A 128 -23.94 -2.95 -6.53
CA GLU A 128 -24.74 -1.75 -6.70
C GLU A 128 -26.17 -2.03 -6.25
N LEU A 129 -26.73 -1.17 -5.41
CA LEU A 129 -28.10 -1.32 -4.90
C LEU A 129 -29.02 -0.27 -5.53
N ASP A 130 -30.26 -0.66 -5.80
CA ASP A 130 -31.31 0.26 -6.25
C ASP A 130 -31.90 1.09 -5.09
N GLY A 131 -32.90 1.93 -5.39
CA GLY A 131 -33.60 2.74 -4.39
C GLY A 131 -34.38 1.94 -3.34
N GLN A 132 -34.53 0.63 -3.50
CA GLN A 132 -35.17 -0.29 -2.56
C GLN A 132 -34.14 -1.15 -1.80
N GLY A 133 -32.84 -0.93 -2.05
CA GLY A 133 -31.76 -1.70 -1.44
C GLY A 133 -31.54 -3.08 -2.04
N GLN A 134 -32.08 -3.37 -3.23
CA GLN A 134 -31.87 -4.63 -3.93
C GLN A 134 -30.70 -4.54 -4.91
N PRO A 135 -29.90 -5.61 -5.11
CA PRO A 135 -28.83 -5.62 -6.09
C PRO A 135 -29.34 -5.34 -7.50
N VAL A 136 -28.73 -4.37 -8.19
CA VAL A 136 -29.05 -4.08 -9.57
C VAL A 136 -28.44 -5.17 -10.45
N LEU A 137 -29.27 -5.81 -11.28
CA LEU A 137 -28.80 -6.87 -12.18
C LEU A 137 -28.32 -6.30 -13.52
N ASP A 138 -27.24 -6.87 -14.04
CA ASP A 138 -26.79 -6.63 -15.40
C ASP A 138 -27.76 -7.32 -16.38
N PRO A 139 -28.33 -6.59 -17.36
CA PRO A 139 -29.34 -7.13 -18.26
C PRO A 139 -28.79 -8.17 -19.25
N VAL A 140 -27.47 -8.24 -19.44
CA VAL A 140 -26.81 -9.16 -20.37
C VAL A 140 -26.43 -10.46 -19.66
N THR A 141 -25.87 -10.38 -18.46
CA THR A 141 -25.37 -11.55 -17.71
C THR A 141 -26.34 -12.09 -16.67
N GLY A 142 -27.29 -11.26 -16.20
CA GLY A 142 -28.19 -11.57 -15.09
C GLY A 142 -27.52 -11.56 -13.71
N LEU A 143 -26.22 -11.20 -13.63
CA LEU A 143 -25.46 -11.11 -12.37
C LEU A 143 -25.64 -9.73 -11.73
N ALA A 144 -25.43 -9.63 -10.41
CA ALA A 144 -25.41 -8.36 -9.71
C ALA A 144 -24.27 -7.48 -10.24
N ARG A 145 -24.58 -6.22 -10.56
CA ARG A 145 -23.60 -5.22 -10.96
C ARG A 145 -22.77 -4.82 -9.75
N LYS A 146 -21.46 -4.66 -9.96
CA LYS A 146 -20.57 -4.13 -8.94
C LYS A 146 -20.69 -2.62 -8.82
N LYS A 147 -20.63 -2.12 -7.59
CA LYS A 147 -20.73 -0.69 -7.30
C LYS A 147 -19.49 0.09 -7.74
N TYR A 148 -18.34 -0.57 -7.76
CA TYR A 148 -17.04 0.02 -8.07
C TYR A 148 -16.38 -0.80 -9.18
N ASP A 149 -15.48 -0.17 -9.94
CA ASP A 149 -14.67 -0.90 -10.90
C ASP A 149 -13.61 -1.77 -10.20
N GLU A 150 -13.12 -2.79 -10.89
CA GLU A 150 -12.15 -3.75 -10.32
C GLU A 150 -10.86 -3.07 -9.84
N GLN A 151 -10.39 -2.03 -10.53
CA GLN A 151 -9.16 -1.33 -10.17
C GLN A 151 -9.33 -0.59 -8.83
N GLN A 152 -10.46 0.07 -8.63
CA GLN A 152 -10.83 0.73 -7.37
C GLN A 152 -10.94 -0.28 -6.22
N VAL A 153 -11.58 -1.43 -6.46
CA VAL A 153 -11.73 -2.50 -5.47
C VAL A 153 -10.36 -3.04 -5.06
N TYR A 154 -9.51 -3.42 -6.03
CA TYR A 154 -8.17 -3.95 -5.72
C TYR A 154 -7.26 -2.92 -5.07
N MET A 155 -7.38 -1.64 -5.44
CA MET A 155 -6.64 -0.57 -4.78
C MET A 155 -7.07 -0.45 -3.31
N ALA A 156 -8.37 -0.34 -3.05
CA ALA A 156 -8.90 -0.23 -1.70
C ALA A 156 -8.53 -1.46 -0.85
N LYS A 157 -8.68 -2.65 -1.42
CA LYS A 157 -8.26 -3.92 -0.80
C LYS A 157 -6.78 -3.92 -0.44
N ASN A 158 -5.91 -3.51 -1.35
CA ASN A 158 -4.49 -3.46 -1.05
C ASN A 158 -4.12 -2.36 -0.04
N ILE A 159 -4.84 -1.23 0.02
CA ILE A 159 -4.60 -0.22 1.06
C ILE A 159 -4.96 -0.78 2.44
N VAL A 160 -6.11 -1.43 2.54
CA VAL A 160 -6.67 -1.96 3.80
C VAL A 160 -5.92 -3.20 4.28
N ASP A 161 -5.68 -4.15 3.38
CA ASP A 161 -5.19 -5.49 3.74
C ASP A 161 -3.65 -5.54 3.81
N ARG A 162 -2.94 -4.59 3.18
CA ARG A 162 -1.48 -4.64 3.23
C ARG A 162 -0.96 -4.32 4.63
N PRO A 163 0.03 -5.08 5.11
CA PRO A 163 0.44 -5.01 6.50
C PRO A 163 0.98 -3.62 6.85
N GLY A 164 0.31 -2.93 7.78
CA GLY A 164 0.75 -1.63 8.29
C GLY A 164 0.66 -0.47 7.28
N LEU A 165 0.18 -0.69 6.05
CA LEU A 165 0.09 0.36 5.05
C LEU A 165 -0.91 1.43 5.47
N LEU A 166 -2.17 1.07 5.69
CA LEU A 166 -3.20 2.01 6.15
C LEU A 166 -2.77 2.77 7.41
N GLN A 167 -2.27 2.05 8.43
CA GLN A 167 -1.75 2.66 9.65
C GLN A 167 -0.59 3.65 9.40
N SER A 168 0.29 3.35 8.43
CA SER A 168 1.37 4.27 8.06
C SER A 168 0.86 5.53 7.36
N LEU A 169 -0.20 5.42 6.55
CA LEU A 169 -0.86 6.57 5.90
C LEU A 169 -1.60 7.43 6.94
N GLU A 170 -2.23 6.79 7.93
CA GLU A 170 -2.87 7.46 9.07
C GLU A 170 -1.88 8.14 10.01
N SER A 171 -0.65 7.63 10.15
CA SER A 171 0.37 8.22 11.04
C SER A 171 1.25 9.27 10.36
N ALA A 172 1.26 9.34 9.01
CA ALA A 172 2.03 10.30 8.20
C ALA A 172 1.71 11.79 8.47
N HIS A 173 0.73 12.07 9.34
CA HIS A 173 0.36 13.41 9.74
C HIS A 173 1.45 14.06 10.64
N GLY A 174 2.27 13.31 11.39
CA GLY A 174 3.00 13.83 12.57
C GLY A 174 4.38 14.50 12.40
N GLY A 175 5.02 14.50 11.23
CA GLY A 175 6.49 14.72 11.14
C GLY A 175 7.04 16.14 10.90
N GLY A 176 6.22 17.16 10.66
CA GLY A 176 6.71 18.50 10.26
C GLY A 176 6.43 19.61 11.29
N ARG A 177 7.37 20.56 11.47
CA ARG A 177 7.13 21.82 12.19
C ARG A 177 5.90 22.52 11.56
N ARG A 178 4.77 22.50 12.26
CA ARG A 178 3.52 23.07 11.76
C ARG A 178 3.40 24.52 12.18
N MET A 179 3.37 25.43 11.21
CA MET A 179 2.89 26.81 11.41
C MET A 179 1.36 26.89 11.42
N PHE A 180 0.65 25.84 10.96
CA PHE A 180 -0.81 25.74 10.98
C PHE A 180 -1.22 24.31 11.37
N GLY A 181 -2.28 24.19 12.20
CA GLY A 181 -2.61 23.03 13.04
C GLY A 181 -2.76 21.65 12.37
N SER A 182 -3.16 20.65 13.17
CA SER A 182 -3.29 19.28 12.67
C SER A 182 -4.45 19.12 11.69
N HIS A 183 -4.13 18.85 10.42
CA HIS A 183 -5.09 18.35 9.42
C HIS A 183 -5.42 16.86 9.60
N HIS A 184 -5.08 16.28 10.75
CA HIS A 184 -5.44 14.92 11.09
C HIS A 184 -6.91 14.89 11.49
N GLN A 185 -7.64 13.95 10.91
CA GLN A 185 -8.98 13.61 11.32
C GLN A 185 -9.04 12.09 11.44
N GLU A 186 -9.37 11.62 12.64
CA GLU A 186 -9.52 10.19 12.92
C GLU A 186 -10.55 9.57 11.96
N GLY A 187 -10.19 8.46 11.32
CA GLY A 187 -11.01 7.81 10.30
C GLY A 187 -10.89 8.38 8.89
N TRP A 188 -9.98 9.35 8.63
CA TRP A 188 -9.83 9.98 7.32
C TRP A 188 -8.38 10.04 6.85
N LEU A 189 -8.20 9.86 5.54
CA LEU A 189 -6.94 10.11 4.85
C LEU A 189 -7.01 11.43 4.09
N SER A 190 -6.02 12.30 4.28
CA SER A 190 -5.93 13.57 3.55
C SER A 190 -5.00 13.46 2.35
N ASN A 191 -5.25 14.20 1.28
CA ASN A 191 -4.30 14.28 0.15
C ASN A 191 -2.90 14.71 0.61
N LYS A 192 -2.83 15.61 1.60
CA LYS A 192 -1.56 16.10 2.17
C LYS A 192 -0.80 15.05 2.97
N SER A 193 -1.47 14.13 3.66
CA SER A 193 -0.79 13.04 4.35
C SER A 193 -0.23 12.00 3.36
N LEU A 194 -0.93 11.76 2.25
CA LEU A 194 -0.42 10.92 1.16
C LEU A 194 0.83 11.53 0.51
N ASP A 195 0.81 12.84 0.23
CA ASP A 195 1.96 13.55 -0.33
C ASP A 195 3.21 13.40 0.54
N ARG A 196 3.07 13.67 1.85
CA ARG A 196 4.16 13.52 2.81
C ARG A 196 4.64 12.09 2.94
N TRP A 197 3.72 11.13 2.99
CA TRP A 197 4.08 9.72 3.07
C TRP A 197 4.92 9.31 1.85
N LEU A 198 4.51 9.73 0.64
CA LEU A 198 5.27 9.49 -0.60
C LEU A 198 6.63 10.20 -0.60
N GLU A 199 6.73 11.41 -0.07
CA GLU A 199 8.00 12.12 0.10
C GLU A 199 8.95 11.36 1.03
N HIS A 200 8.46 10.85 2.16
CA HIS A 200 9.25 10.04 3.08
C HIS A 200 9.73 8.72 2.46
N GLN A 201 8.95 8.10 1.56
CA GLN A 201 9.40 6.90 0.84
C GLN A 201 10.55 7.19 -0.13
N LYS A 202 10.64 8.38 -0.72
CA LYS A 202 11.74 8.74 -1.65
C LYS A 202 13.08 8.95 -0.95
N VAL A 203 13.06 9.23 0.35
CA VAL A 203 14.25 9.52 1.17
C VAL A 203 14.80 8.23 1.82
N ARG A 204 14.06 7.12 1.76
CA ARG A 204 14.49 5.78 2.19
C ARG A 204 15.23 5.03 1.10
#